data_AF-Q1AUA3-F1
#
_entry.id   AF-Q1AUA3-F1
#
_cell.length_a   1.000
_cell.length_b   1.000
_cell.length_c   1.000
_cell.angle_alpha   90.00
_cell.angle_beta   90.00
_cell.angle_gamma   90.00
#
_symmetry.space_group_name_H-M   'P 1'
#
loop_
_entity.id
_entity.type
_entity.pdbx_description
1 polymer ?
#
loop_
_entity_poly.entity_id
_entity_poly.type
_entity_poly.pdbx_seq_one_letter_code
_entity_poly.pdbx_strand_id
1 'polypeptide(L)' 'MDLTPAARRALARAGHDPEYGARPLRRLIDREILDRLARALLAGELAAGDWVVFDGSPGKWSWHKDGIGGADKAAHL' A
#
# COMPACT_ATOMS: atom_id res chain seq x y z
N MET A 1 -1.43 -2.59 -7.18
CA MET A 1 -0.53 -1.86 -6.26
C MET A 1 0.43 -2.84 -5.64
N ASP A 2 1.58 -2.35 -5.19
CA ASP A 2 2.59 -3.15 -4.50
C ASP A 2 3.19 -2.39 -3.30
N LEU A 3 3.85 -3.13 -2.41
CA LEU A 3 4.50 -2.59 -1.21
C LEU A 3 5.98 -2.93 -1.21
N THR A 4 6.82 -1.93 -0.92
CA THR A 4 8.24 -2.18 -0.67
C THR A 4 8.42 -3.10 0.54
N PRO A 5 9.55 -3.81 0.65
CA PRO A 5 9.87 -4.58 1.84
C PRO A 5 9.86 -3.74 3.13
N ALA A 6 10.25 -2.46 3.04
CA ALA A 6 10.22 -1.54 4.18
C ALA A 6 8.78 -1.25 4.64
N ALA A 7 7.88 -0.93 3.71
CA ALA A 7 6.47 -0.71 4.01
C ALA A 7 5.80 -1.96 4.59
N ARG A 8 6.03 -3.15 4.01
CA ARG A 8 5.50 -4.41 4.55
C ARG A 8 5.92 -4.64 5.99
N ARG A 9 7.21 -4.45 6.29
CA ARG A 9 7.74 -4.58 7.66
C ARG A 9 7.14 -3.55 8.61
N ALA A 10 6.94 -2.32 8.14
CA ALA A 10 6.35 -1.26 8.95
C ALA A 10 4.88 -1.57 9.30
N LEU A 11 4.09 -2.01 8.31
CA LEU A 11 2.70 -2.44 8.53
C LEU A 11 2.62 -3.65 9.44
N ALA A 12 3.46 -4.66 9.23
CA ALA A 12 3.48 -5.86 10.08
C ALA A 12 3.76 -5.51 11.54
N ARG A 13 4.73 -4.62 11.82
CA ARG A 13 5.01 -4.17 13.18
C ARG A 13 3.87 -3.36 13.79
N ALA A 14 3.23 -2.48 13.02
CA ALA A 14 2.19 -1.59 13.53
C ALA A 14 0.80 -2.25 13.62
N GLY A 15 0.54 -3.25 12.80
CA GLY A 15 -0.73 -3.99 12.76
C GLY A 15 -0.71 -5.30 13.53
N HIS A 16 0.40 -5.62 14.21
CA HIS A 16 0.51 -6.76 15.09
C HIS A 16 0.19 -6.37 16.53
N ASP A 17 -0.77 -7.06 17.11
CA ASP A 17 -1.12 -6.96 18.52
C ASP A 17 -0.88 -8.31 19.22
N PRO A 18 -0.24 -8.37 20.40
CA PRO A 18 0.02 -9.62 21.10
C PRO A 18 -1.23 -10.43 21.46
N GLU A 19 -2.35 -9.77 21.75
CA GLU A 19 -3.61 -10.39 22.14
C GLU A 19 -4.48 -10.70 20.91
N TYR A 20 -4.48 -9.82 19.91
CA TYR A 20 -5.35 -9.91 18.74
C TYR A 20 -4.66 -10.41 17.45
N GLY A 21 -3.36 -10.67 17.49
CA GLY A 21 -2.55 -11.08 16.34
C GLY A 21 -2.57 -10.04 15.22
N ALA A 22 -2.67 -10.50 13.97
CA ALA A 22 -2.72 -9.62 12.79
C ALA A 22 -4.12 -9.05 12.48
N ARG A 23 -5.14 -9.24 13.34
CA ARG A 23 -6.49 -8.71 13.10
C ARG A 23 -6.51 -7.19 12.86
N PRO A 24 -5.74 -6.36 13.60
CA PRO A 24 -5.69 -4.92 13.35
C PRO A 24 -5.06 -4.54 12.01
N LEU A 25 -4.25 -5.43 11.41
CA LEU A 25 -3.49 -5.15 10.19
C LEU A 25 -4.38 -4.75 9.02
N ARG A 26 -5.53 -5.43 8.83
CA ARG A 26 -6.46 -5.08 7.75
C ARG A 26 -6.94 -3.65 7.88
N ARG A 27 -7.37 -3.25 9.08
CA ARG A 27 -7.87 -1.91 9.36
C ARG A 27 -6.78 -0.84 9.23
N LEU A 28 -5.54 -1.19 9.57
CA LEU A 28 -4.39 -0.31 9.37
C LEU A 28 -4.15 -0.06 7.88
N ILE A 29 -4.11 -1.12 7.05
CA ILE A 29 -3.92 -1.00 5.60
C ILE A 29 -5.03 -0.15 4.97
N ASP A 30 -6.28 -0.39 5.34
CA ASP A 30 -7.42 0.36 4.80
C ASP A 30 -7.23 1.87 5.05
N ARG A 31 -6.96 2.27 6.30
CA ARG A 31 -6.83 3.69 6.68
C ARG A 31 -5.56 4.36 6.15
N GLU A 32 -4.44 3.64 6.20
CA GLU A 32 -3.14 4.23 5.89
C GLU A 32 -2.83 4.25 4.39
N ILE A 33 -3.37 3.28 3.63
CA ILE A 33 -3.02 3.08 2.22
C ILE A 33 -4.24 3.25 1.32
N LEU A 34 -5.29 2.44 1.51
CA LEU A 34 -6.43 2.44 0.60
C LEU A 34 -7.16 3.78 0.58
N ASP A 35 -7.39 4.38 1.75
CA ASP A 35 -8.02 5.70 1.85
C ASP A 35 -7.21 6.80 1.13
N ARG A 36 -5.87 6.69 1.12
CA ARG A 36 -5.00 7.64 0.40
C ARG A 36 -5.09 7.44 -1.10
N LEU A 37 -5.04 6.19 -1.56
CA LEU A 37 -5.20 5.83 -2.96
C LEU A 37 -6.57 6.25 -3.50
N ALA A 38 -7.64 6.04 -2.71
CA ALA A 38 -8.99 6.46 -3.06
C ALA A 38 -9.06 7.99 -3.23
N ARG A 39 -8.47 8.77 -2.33
CA ARG A 39 -8.40 10.23 -2.48
C ARG A 39 -7.60 10.65 -3.71
N ALA A 40 -6.46 10.02 -3.99
CA ALA A 40 -5.66 10.30 -5.18
C ALA A 40 -6.40 9.95 -6.49
N LEU A 41 -7.18 8.87 -6.51
CA LEU A 41 -8.07 8.53 -7.62
C LEU A 41 -9.15 9.60 -7.83
N LEU A 42 -9.81 10.04 -6.75
CA LEU A 42 -10.84 11.09 -6.81
C LEU A 42 -10.26 12.46 -7.22
N ALA A 43 -9.01 12.75 -6.85
CA ALA A 43 -8.30 13.96 -7.22
C ALA A 43 -7.77 13.93 -8.67
N GLY A 44 -7.86 12.80 -9.37
CA GLY A 44 -7.31 12.62 -10.71
C GLY A 44 -5.79 12.44 -10.76
N GLU A 45 -5.14 12.29 -9.60
CA GLU A 45 -3.71 11.98 -9.51
C GLU A 45 -3.42 10.54 -9.94
N LEU A 46 -4.40 9.64 -9.74
CA LEU A 46 -4.38 8.25 -10.18
C LEU A 46 -5.52 7.97 -11.15
N ALA A 47 -5.27 7.08 -12.11
CA ALA A 47 -6.26 6.54 -13.01
C ALA A 47 -6.46 5.04 -12.80
N ALA A 48 -7.61 4.53 -13.25
CA ALA A 48 -7.84 3.09 -13.29
C ALA A 48 -6.78 2.41 -14.18
N GLY A 49 -6.19 1.33 -13.69
CA GLY A 49 -5.09 0.63 -14.37
C GLY A 49 -3.70 1.08 -13.94
N ASP A 50 -3.55 2.21 -13.23
CA ASP A 50 -2.26 2.62 -12.68
C ASP A 50 -1.74 1.58 -11.68
N TRP A 51 -0.47 1.21 -11.82
CA TRP A 51 0.21 0.42 -10.82
C TRP A 51 0.98 1.35 -9.88
N VAL A 52 0.70 1.26 -8.58
CA VAL A 52 1.33 2.12 -7.57
C VAL A 52 2.19 1.28 -6.65
N VAL A 53 3.41 1.74 -6.38
CA VAL A 53 4.29 1.17 -5.35
C VAL A 53 4.31 2.10 -4.14
N PHE A 54 3.90 1.56 -2.99
CA PHE A 54 3.89 2.25 -1.71
C PHE A 54 5.15 1.94 -0.89
N ASP A 55 5.72 2.98 -0.28
CA ASP A 55 6.89 2.91 0.58
C ASP A 55 6.71 3.75 1.87
N GLY A 56 7.53 3.45 2.88
CA GLY A 56 7.61 4.21 4.12
C GLY A 56 7.03 3.48 5.34
N SER A 57 6.46 4.26 6.25
CA SER A 57 5.94 3.78 7.54
C SER A 57 4.67 4.53 7.95
N PRO A 58 3.88 4.04 8.93
CA PRO A 58 2.70 4.75 9.42
C PRO A 58 2.96 6.24 9.69
N GLY A 59 2.12 7.11 9.14
CA GLY A 59 2.28 8.57 9.21
C GLY A 59 3.29 9.20 8.25
N LYS A 60 4.18 8.41 7.61
CA LYS A 60 5.20 8.85 6.65
C LYS A 60 5.22 7.95 5.42
N TRP A 61 4.13 7.97 4.67
CA TRP A 61 3.99 7.19 3.43
C TRP A 61 4.36 8.03 2.22
N SER A 62 5.05 7.41 1.28
CA SER A 62 5.24 7.91 -0.08
C SER A 62 4.81 6.84 -1.07
N TRP A 63 4.43 7.28 -2.27
CA TRP A 63 4.08 6.36 -3.35
C TRP A 63 4.49 6.94 -4.69
N HIS A 64 4.71 6.06 -5.66
CA HIS A 64 4.96 6.43 -7.05
C HIS A 64 4.22 5.48 -7.99
N LYS A 65 3.91 5.96 -9.18
CA LYS A 65 3.40 5.12 -10.26
C LYS A 65 4.56 4.31 -10.83
N ASP A 66 4.36 3.01 -10.96
CA ASP A 66 5.23 2.14 -11.71
C ASP A 66 4.83 2.26 -13.18
N GLY A 67 5.75 2.74 -14.03
CA GLY A 67 5.49 2.93 -15.47
C GLY A 67 5.29 1.60 -16.22
N ILE A 68 5.60 0.49 -15.57
CA ILE A 68 5.32 -0.86 -16.03
C ILE A 68 3.93 -1.22 -15.48
N GLY A 69 2.90 -1.07 -16.32
CA GLY A 69 1.54 -1.48 -15.97
C GLY A 69 1.53 -2.90 -15.41
N GLY A 70 0.66 -3.17 -14.42
CA GLY A 70 0.66 -4.39 -13.61
C GLY A 70 0.58 -5.73 -14.36
N ALA A 71 0.43 -5.71 -15.69
CA ALA A 71 0.48 -6.88 -16.56
C ALA A 71 1.87 -7.56 -16.61
N ASP A 72 2.98 -6.81 -16.51
CA ASP A 72 4.33 -7.39 -16.67
C ASP A 72 4.89 -8.01 -15.36
N LYS A 73 4.45 -7.53 -14.18
CA LYS A 73 4.92 -8.08 -12.89
C LYS A 73 4.29 -9.43 -12.52
N ALA A 74 3.11 -9.76 -13.06
CA ALA A 74 2.48 -11.06 -12.84
C ALA A 74 3.30 -12.22 -13.45
N ALA A 75 4.23 -11.94 -14.37
CA ALA A 75 5.11 -12.93 -15.01
C ALA A 75 6.39 -13.24 -14.21
N HIS A 76 6.62 -12.61 -13.05
CA HIS A 76 7.89 -12.74 -12.30
C HIS A 76 7.71 -13.14 -10.82
N LEU A 77 6.55 -13.70 -10.46
CA LEU A 77 6.26 -14.26 -9.14
C LEU A 77 5.92 -15.75 -9.21
#